data_AF-A0A7C7VQL8-F1
#
_entry.id   AF-A0A7C7VQL8-F1
#
_cell.length_a   1.000
_cell.length_b   1.000
_cell.length_c   1.000
_cell.angle_alpha   90.00
_cell.angle_beta   90.00
_cell.angle_gamma   90.00
#
_symmetry.space_group_name_H-M   'P 1'
#
loop_
_entity.id
_entity.type
_entity.pdbx_description
1 polymer ?
#
loop_
_entity_poly.entity_id
_entity_poly.type
_entity_poly.pdbx_seq_one_letter_code
_entity_poly.pdbx_strand_id
1 'polypeptide(L)'
;MGKFDVIIGNFILRKSFLSTFIRLFLWNLSIDFLLIFVGFITFGLFPLVWIFLMLGLANPDLPSLKNAYLWFENACLIISATIGFWGGLRLDQILENISSLLPPMIGLIILIQGIASFLEILETIKN
;
A
#
# COMPACT_ATOMS: atom_id res chain seq x y z
N MET A 1 30.09 -15.98 25.18
CA MET A 1 29.05 -15.10 24.61
C MET A 1 29.58 -13.68 24.63
N GLY A 2 29.96 -13.16 23.45
CA GLY A 2 30.68 -11.91 23.36
C GLY A 2 29.76 -10.73 23.66
N LYS A 3 30.27 -9.68 24.32
CA LYS A 3 29.53 -8.41 24.48
C LYS A 3 29.09 -7.83 23.12
N PHE A 4 29.80 -8.18 22.05
CA PHE A 4 29.41 -7.89 20.67
C PHE A 4 28.11 -8.57 20.22
N ASP A 5 27.84 -9.82 20.63
CA ASP A 5 26.60 -10.53 20.25
C ASP A 5 25.36 -9.89 20.90
N VAL A 6 25.51 -9.35 22.10
CA VAL A 6 24.44 -8.62 22.80
C VAL A 6 24.21 -7.25 22.16
N ILE A 7 25.28 -6.57 21.72
CA ILE A 7 25.18 -5.28 21.04
C ILE A 7 24.58 -5.46 19.64
N ILE A 8 25.03 -6.46 18.88
CA ILE A 8 24.51 -6.81 17.55
C ILE A 8 23.08 -7.32 17.66
N GLY A 9 22.78 -8.18 18.64
CA GLY A 9 21.42 -8.63 18.94
C GLY A 9 20.50 -7.47 19.29
N ASN A 10 20.95 -6.52 20.13
CA ASN A 10 20.21 -5.30 20.42
C ASN A 10 20.11 -4.35 19.22
N PHE A 11 21.09 -4.31 18.31
CA PHE A 11 21.06 -3.46 17.10
C PHE A 11 20.12 -4.03 16.04
N ILE A 12 20.10 -5.36 15.89
CA ILE A 12 19.19 -6.10 15.02
C ILE A 12 17.75 -6.02 15.56
N LEU A 13 17.57 -6.12 16.88
CA LEU A 13 16.29 -5.81 17.55
C LEU A 13 15.94 -4.30 17.54
N ARG A 14 16.92 -3.40 17.31
CA ARG A 14 16.75 -1.93 17.25
C ARG A 14 16.75 -1.33 15.84
N LYS A 15 16.56 -2.09 14.76
CA LYS A 15 15.84 -1.48 13.63
C LYS A 15 14.43 -1.24 14.14
N SER A 16 14.17 -0.02 14.62
CA SER A 16 12.98 0.25 15.41
C SER A 16 11.75 -0.22 14.63
N PHE A 17 10.87 -0.96 15.29
CA PHE A 17 9.54 -1.34 14.80
C PHE A 17 8.92 -0.21 13.97
N LEU A 18 9.03 1.01 14.51
CA LEU A 18 8.54 2.25 13.93
C LEU A 18 9.27 2.65 12.64
N SER A 19 10.57 2.45 12.53
CA SER A 19 11.33 2.70 11.29
C SER A 19 10.95 1.72 10.18
N THR A 20 10.77 0.44 10.51
CA THR A 20 10.34 -0.57 9.54
C THR A 20 8.90 -0.30 9.09
N PHE A 21 8.02 0.09 10.02
CA PHE A 21 6.66 0.52 9.74
C PHE A 21 6.60 1.70 8.79
N ILE A 22 7.28 2.80 9.15
CA ILE A 22 7.28 4.01 8.33
C ILE A 22 7.82 3.71 6.94
N ARG A 23 8.85 2.87 6.82
CA ARG A 23 9.41 2.51 5.51
C ARG A 23 8.42 1.74 4.64
N LEU A 24 7.79 0.69 5.18
CA LEU A 24 6.80 -0.12 4.44
C LEU A 24 5.56 0.72 4.08
N PHE A 25 5.06 1.48 5.05
CA PHE A 25 3.93 2.37 4.87
C PHE A 25 4.19 3.40 3.76
N LEU A 26 5.31 4.13 3.83
CA LEU A 26 5.65 5.14 2.82
C LEU A 26 5.91 4.52 1.45
N TRP A 27 6.50 3.33 1.39
CA TRP A 27 6.74 2.63 0.14
C TRP A 27 5.42 2.29 -0.57
N ASN A 28 4.51 1.62 0.13
CA ASN A 28 3.23 1.22 -0.44
C ASN A 28 2.36 2.44 -0.77
N LEU A 29 2.35 3.45 0.12
CA LEU A 29 1.65 4.71 -0.13
C LEU A 29 2.18 5.42 -1.40
N SER A 30 3.50 5.36 -1.65
CA SER A 30 4.10 5.95 -2.84
C SER A 30 3.66 5.23 -4.12
N ILE A 31 3.55 3.90 -4.08
CA ILE A 31 3.05 3.09 -5.20
C ILE A 31 1.59 3.44 -5.50
N ASP A 32 0.75 3.52 -4.46
CA ASP A 32 -0.67 3.87 -4.59
C ASP A 32 -0.86 5.25 -5.21
N PHE A 33 -0.14 6.27 -4.73
CA PHE A 33 -0.23 7.61 -5.30
C PHE A 33 0.28 7.67 -6.73
N LEU A 34 1.35 6.97 -7.05
CA LEU A 34 1.86 6.88 -8.42
C LEU A 34 0.82 6.24 -9.33
N LEU A 35 0.19 5.14 -8.89
CA LEU A 35 -0.83 4.43 -9.65
C LEU A 35 -2.07 5.31 -9.91
N ILE A 36 -2.51 6.07 -8.91
CA ILE A 36 -3.62 7.02 -9.04
C ILE A 36 -3.26 8.15 -10.01
N PHE A 37 -2.08 8.75 -9.85
CA PHE A 37 -1.62 9.85 -10.68
C PHE A 37 -1.47 9.45 -12.15
N VAL A 38 -0.86 8.28 -12.41
CA VAL A 38 -0.79 7.70 -13.75
C VAL A 38 -2.18 7.36 -14.27
N GLY A 39 -3.09 6.91 -13.40
CA GLY A 39 -4.51 6.74 -13.73
C GLY A 39 -5.17 8.01 -14.25
N PHE A 40 -4.91 9.14 -13.60
CA PHE A 40 -5.46 10.42 -14.06
C PHE A 40 -4.89 10.84 -15.41
N ILE A 41 -3.59 10.67 -15.63
CA ILE A 41 -2.94 11.02 -16.91
C ILE A 41 -3.41 10.12 -18.06
N THR A 42 -3.63 8.83 -17.78
CA THR A 42 -3.97 7.82 -18.81
C THR A 42 -5.47 7.62 -18.97
N PHE A 43 -6.29 8.50 -18.40
CA PHE A 43 -7.76 8.37 -18.39
C PHE A 43 -8.23 7.00 -17.88
N GLY A 44 -7.51 6.45 -16.91
CA GLY A 44 -7.82 5.18 -16.26
C GLY A 44 -7.35 3.92 -16.96
N LEU A 45 -6.84 4.00 -18.20
CA LEU A 45 -6.42 2.81 -18.96
C LEU A 45 -5.25 2.06 -18.30
N PHE A 46 -4.27 2.80 -17.77
CA PHE A 46 -3.10 2.18 -17.15
C PHE A 46 -3.44 1.42 -15.85
N PRO A 47 -4.18 1.99 -14.87
CA PRO A 47 -4.65 1.26 -13.69
C PRO A 47 -5.32 -0.07 -14.00
N LEU A 48 -6.12 -0.12 -15.07
CA LEU A 48 -6.87 -1.30 -15.47
C LEU A 48 -5.94 -2.43 -15.95
N VAL A 49 -4.97 -2.11 -16.80
CA VAL A 49 -3.94 -3.06 -17.25
C VAL A 49 -3.04 -3.47 -16.08
N TRP A 50 -2.67 -2.50 -15.24
CA TRP A 50 -1.75 -2.70 -14.11
C TRP A 50 -2.31 -3.65 -13.04
N ILE A 51 -3.56 -3.47 -12.62
CA ILE A 51 -4.22 -4.42 -11.69
C ILE A 51 -4.20 -5.82 -12.27
N PHE A 52 -4.55 -5.98 -13.55
CA PHE A 52 -4.67 -7.30 -14.15
C PHE A 52 -3.32 -8.02 -14.21
N LEU A 53 -2.27 -7.26 -14.54
CA LEU A 53 -0.89 -7.76 -14.47
C LEU A 53 -0.50 -8.08 -13.04
N MET A 54 -0.70 -7.19 -12.07
CA MET A 54 -0.27 -7.41 -10.69
C MET A 54 -0.99 -8.59 -10.04
N LEU A 55 -2.31 -8.71 -10.21
CA LEU A 55 -3.08 -9.84 -9.68
C LEU A 55 -2.75 -11.15 -10.42
N GLY A 56 -2.54 -11.09 -11.73
CA GLY A 56 -2.16 -12.26 -12.54
C GLY A 56 -0.73 -12.73 -12.27
N LEU A 57 0.21 -11.82 -12.03
CA LEU A 57 1.61 -12.12 -11.73
C LEU A 57 1.80 -12.53 -10.27
N ALA A 58 1.02 -11.93 -9.36
CA ALA A 58 1.08 -12.27 -7.94
C ALA A 58 0.66 -13.72 -7.67
N ASN A 59 -0.14 -14.32 -8.58
CA ASN A 59 -0.67 -15.69 -8.52
C ASN A 59 -0.70 -16.24 -7.08
N PRO A 60 -1.46 -15.59 -6.17
CA PRO A 60 -1.29 -15.83 -4.76
C PRO A 60 -1.70 -17.27 -4.49
N ASP A 61 -0.73 -18.13 -4.17
CA ASP A 61 -1.02 -19.51 -3.78
C ASP A 61 -2.02 -19.46 -2.62
N LEU A 62 -3.07 -20.30 -2.62
CA LEU A 62 -4.09 -20.37 -1.56
C LEU A 62 -3.55 -20.32 -0.11
N PRO A 63 -2.34 -20.84 0.23
CA PRO A 63 -1.73 -20.67 1.54
C PRO A 63 -1.28 -19.23 1.85
N SER A 64 -0.84 -18.45 0.85
CA SER A 64 -0.41 -17.04 1.01
C SER A 64 -1.58 -16.10 1.38
N LEU A 65 -2.80 -16.46 0.97
CA LEU A 65 -4.06 -15.80 1.36
C LEU A 65 -4.45 -16.05 2.83
N LYS A 66 -3.66 -16.80 3.62
CA LYS A 66 -3.87 -16.89 5.07
C LYS A 66 -3.35 -15.67 5.82
N ASN A 67 -2.45 -14.90 5.23
CA ASN A 67 -1.85 -13.74 5.87
C ASN A 67 -2.75 -12.52 5.67
N ALA A 68 -3.12 -11.87 6.77
CA ALA A 68 -4.12 -10.80 6.73
C ALA A 68 -3.58 -9.55 6.03
N TYR A 69 -2.28 -9.24 6.18
CA TYR A 69 -1.69 -8.06 5.54
C TYR A 69 -1.72 -8.13 4.01
N LEU A 70 -1.51 -9.30 3.41
CA LEU A 70 -1.57 -9.51 1.96
C LEU A 70 -2.96 -9.22 1.38
N TRP A 71 -4.04 -9.50 2.13
CA TRP A 71 -5.40 -9.10 1.73
C TRP A 71 -5.55 -7.59 1.71
N PHE A 72 -5.03 -6.90 2.73
CA PHE A 72 -5.13 -5.45 2.82
C PHE A 72 -4.26 -4.75 1.76
N GLU A 73 -3.06 -5.25 1.46
CA GLU A 73 -2.23 -4.70 0.37
C GLU A 73 -2.89 -4.86 -0.99
N ASN A 74 -3.44 -6.04 -1.30
CA ASN A 74 -4.18 -6.25 -2.55
C ASN A 74 -5.44 -5.40 -2.62
N ALA A 75 -6.15 -5.24 -1.50
CA ALA A 75 -7.31 -4.34 -1.43
C ALA A 75 -6.91 -2.88 -1.67
N CYS A 76 -5.82 -2.39 -1.08
CA CYS A 76 -5.25 -1.08 -1.38
C CYS A 76 -4.99 -0.93 -2.87
N LEU A 77 -4.28 -1.87 -3.47
CA LEU A 77 -3.92 -1.82 -4.89
C LEU A 77 -5.16 -1.76 -5.79
N ILE A 78 -6.19 -2.55 -5.49
CA ILE A 78 -7.47 -2.54 -6.22
C ILE A 78 -8.20 -1.20 -6.04
N ILE A 79 -8.28 -0.69 -4.81
CA ILE A 79 -8.94 0.58 -4.51
C ILE A 79 -8.21 1.74 -5.19
N SER A 80 -6.88 1.80 -5.10
CA SER A 80 -6.05 2.83 -5.72
C SER A 80 -6.21 2.85 -7.23
N ALA A 81 -6.20 1.69 -7.90
CA ALA A 81 -6.40 1.68 -9.33
C ALA A 81 -7.86 1.92 -9.74
N THR A 82 -8.85 1.54 -8.92
CA THR A 82 -10.26 1.93 -9.14
C THR A 82 -10.45 3.44 -9.03
N ILE A 83 -9.78 4.07 -8.06
CA ILE A 83 -9.74 5.52 -7.89
C ILE A 83 -9.05 6.19 -9.08
N GLY A 84 -7.89 5.69 -9.49
CA GLY A 84 -7.18 6.18 -10.67
C GLY A 84 -8.01 6.06 -11.95
N PHE A 85 -8.75 4.95 -12.10
CA PHE A 85 -9.67 4.72 -13.22
C PHE A 85 -10.85 5.69 -13.19
N TRP A 86 -11.59 5.72 -12.08
CA TRP A 86 -12.75 6.57 -11.93
C TRP A 86 -12.39 8.05 -12.07
N GLY A 87 -11.30 8.48 -11.44
CA GLY A 87 -10.87 9.87 -11.49
C GLY A 87 -10.29 10.28 -12.85
N GLY A 88 -9.60 9.38 -13.55
CA GLY A 88 -9.19 9.61 -14.94
C GLY A 88 -10.39 9.81 -15.89
N LEU A 89 -11.50 9.11 -15.66
CA LEU A 89 -12.71 9.26 -16.47
C LEU A 89 -13.56 10.49 -16.11
N ARG A 90 -13.39 11.06 -14.91
CA ARG A 90 -14.23 12.14 -14.38
C ARG A 90 -13.40 13.31 -13.84
N LEU A 91 -12.33 13.66 -14.56
CA LEU A 91 -11.42 14.74 -14.18
C LEU A 91 -12.17 16.06 -13.93
N ASP A 92 -13.18 16.36 -14.75
CA ASP A 92 -13.99 17.58 -14.61
C ASP A 92 -14.67 17.67 -13.23
N GLN A 93 -15.26 16.56 -12.76
CA GLN A 93 -15.94 16.49 -11.45
C GLN A 93 -14.96 16.58 -10.28
N ILE A 94 -13.75 16.06 -10.45
CA ILE A 94 -12.68 16.14 -9.44
C ILE A 94 -12.14 17.56 -9.33
N LEU A 95 -11.94 18.24 -10.46
CA LEU A 95 -11.45 19.62 -10.50
C LEU A 95 -12.46 20.58 -9.85
N GLU A 96 -13.76 20.38 -10.10
CA GLU A 96 -14.82 21.19 -9.50
C GLU A 96 -14.99 20.96 -7.99
N ASN A 97 -14.78 19.72 -7.51
CA ASN A 97 -15.04 19.32 -6.12
C ASN A 97 -13.77 18.93 -5.35
N ILE A 98 -12.62 19.49 -5.74
CA ILE A 98 -11.31 19.03 -5.24
C ILE A 98 -11.20 19.12 -3.72
N SER A 99 -11.78 20.15 -3.11
CA SER A 99 -11.71 20.40 -1.67
C SER A 99 -12.56 19.43 -0.84
N SER A 100 -13.64 18.89 -1.41
CA SER A 100 -14.53 17.96 -0.71
C SER A 100 -14.20 16.50 -1.00
N LEU A 101 -13.69 16.21 -2.20
CA LEU A 101 -13.53 14.85 -2.69
C LEU A 101 -12.12 14.27 -2.45
N LEU A 102 -11.06 15.08 -2.60
CA LEU A 102 -9.68 14.59 -2.40
C LEU A 102 -9.38 14.19 -0.95
N PRO A 103 -9.73 14.99 0.09
CA PRO A 103 -9.40 14.66 1.47
C PRO A 103 -9.92 13.30 1.96
N PRO A 104 -11.21 12.91 1.74
CA PRO A 104 -11.69 11.60 2.18
C PRO A 104 -11.04 10.46 1.40
N MET A 105 -10.74 10.65 0.10
CA MET A 105 -10.07 9.61 -0.71
C MET A 105 -8.64 9.37 -0.24
N ILE A 106 -7.87 10.43 -0.01
CA ILE A 106 -6.52 10.35 0.54
C ILE A 106 -6.55 9.74 1.94
N GLY A 107 -7.49 10.17 2.79
CA GLY A 107 -7.66 9.63 4.14
C GLY A 107 -7.94 8.13 4.15
N LEU A 108 -8.77 7.66 3.22
CA LEU A 108 -9.08 6.23 3.07
C LEU A 108 -7.84 5.41 2.66
N ILE A 109 -7.06 5.88 1.69
CA ILE A 109 -5.82 5.19 1.26
C ILE A 109 -4.81 5.14 2.41
N ILE A 110 -4.58 6.27 3.08
CA ILE A 110 -3.67 6.34 4.24
C ILE A 110 -4.10 5.36 5.33
N LEU A 111 -5.40 5.29 5.62
CA LEU A 111 -5.92 4.42 6.68
C LEU A 111 -5.73 2.94 6.35
N ILE A 112 -6.13 2.51 5.15
CA ILE A 112 -6.02 1.09 4.76
C ILE A 112 -4.56 0.70 4.64
N GLN A 113 -3.71 1.56 4.08
CA GLN A 113 -2.28 1.28 3.96
C GLN A 113 -1.58 1.24 5.32
N GLY A 114 -2.02 2.08 6.26
CA GLY A 114 -1.55 2.06 7.64
C GLY A 114 -1.89 0.74 8.33
N ILE A 115 -3.10 0.22 8.11
CA ILE A 115 -3.53 -1.09 8.64
C ILE A 115 -2.71 -2.22 8.00
N ALA A 116 -2.52 -2.20 6.68
CA ALA A 116 -1.75 -3.21 5.95
C ALA A 116 -0.31 -3.33 6.51
N SER A 117 0.41 -2.20 6.58
CA SER A 117 1.78 -2.17 7.08
C SER A 117 1.87 -2.49 8.58
N PHE A 118 0.84 -2.18 9.38
CA PHE A 118 0.80 -2.57 10.79
C PHE A 118 0.64 -4.09 10.95
N LEU A 119 -0.25 -4.70 10.18
CA LEU A 119 -0.47 -6.15 10.17
C LEU A 119 0.77 -6.91 9.71
N GLU A 120 1.44 -6.44 8.66
CA GLU A 120 2.68 -7.05 8.15
C GLU A 120 3.75 -7.13 9.26
N ILE A 121 3.88 -6.05 10.04
CA ILE A 121 4.88 -6.02 11.10
C ILE A 121 4.50 -6.93 12.27
N LEU A 122 3.23 -6.97 12.65
CA LEU A 122 2.76 -7.90 13.68
C LEU A 122 3.03 -9.36 13.30
N GLU A 123 2.86 -9.71 12.02
CA GLU A 123 3.17 -11.05 11.54
C GLU A 123 4.70 -11.31 11.52
N THR A 124 5.53 -10.33 11.15
CA THR A 124 7.00 -10.48 11.20
C THR A 124 7.59 -10.56 12.61
N ILE A 125 6.87 -10.12 13.65
CA ILE A 125 7.30 -10.27 15.05
C ILE A 125 6.88 -11.61 15.64
N LYS A 126 5.76 -12.15 15.14
CA LYS A 126 5.20 -13.41 15.62
C LYS A 126 6.00 -14.63 15.13
N ASN A 127 6.62 -14.51 13.95
CA ASN A 127 7.48 -15.53 13.33
C ASN A 127 8.94 -15.33 13.69
#